data_AF-A0A7J5E826-F1
#
_entry.id   AF-A0A7J5E826-F1
#
_cell.length_a   1.000
_cell.length_b   1.000
_cell.length_c   1.000
_cell.angle_alpha   90.00
_cell.angle_beta   90.00
_cell.angle_gamma   90.00
#
_symmetry.space_group_name_H-M   'P 1'
#
loop_
_entity.id
_entity.type
_entity.pdbx_description
1 polymer ?
#
loop_
_entity_poly.entity_id
_entity_poly.type
_entity_poly.pdbx_seq_one_letter_code
_entity_poly.pdbx_strand_id
1 'polypeptide(L)'
;MLFDNESYEELVRKWANMSGYFSLFVVLAGKINKGIQWILKKTYIVVNKNYLGLSREMEFHADEIAASVTGYEPLKKSLLRMGLADTSFNNVLNFYNSKISDNIKSVNVFHDQSAVINFIADINGLTLTNQLPDIKLEEQNKYNKSRLVIKDQWSSHPTTEERINRLIKTGFSTTNTSDSLANSIFTDITKLQKQISDKLFETVSYEGEIKEIASTSFLDEFKNDTLINSFSNIYNGYYDNKNPQIFDLSNGESNSGILTMDELFSDEKVDLVYTAFALQNDIETLKSISNKELLVKTFDYNGIKYKSKKSGKLIEELKPELEKLNELIKLNDYKIYEFFKSKEQQQNKPDTLEKLYIEFFEFDKNFDSKYGIYTNLINRLQFVSLTTTFDKIKSNFKEIEPDEALLKSELNLLLSDSLLKDEITLELKKKLAQFSSAKLDY
;
A
#
# COMPACT_ATOMS: atom_id res chain seq x y z
N MET A 1 -2.84 30.79 4.45
CA MET A 1 -3.88 31.69 5.03
C MET A 1 -5.00 30.96 5.79
N LEU A 2 -5.60 29.88 5.27
CA LEU A 2 -6.66 29.14 5.99
C LEU A 2 -6.12 28.12 7.01
N PHE A 3 -4.92 27.58 6.75
CA PHE A 3 -4.26 26.56 7.57
C PHE A 3 -2.92 27.01 8.14
N ASP A 4 -2.44 28.19 7.76
CA ASP A 4 -1.09 28.65 8.05
C ASP A 4 -1.08 30.09 8.56
N ASN A 5 -0.42 30.31 9.70
CA ASN A 5 -0.53 31.49 10.56
C ASN A 5 0.83 32.18 10.85
N GLU A 6 1.90 31.82 10.13
CA GLU A 6 3.26 32.31 10.39
C GLU A 6 3.37 33.84 10.46
N SER A 7 2.67 34.56 9.57
CA SER A 7 2.66 36.02 9.54
C SER A 7 2.04 36.66 10.79
N TYR A 8 1.09 35.99 11.43
CA TYR A 8 0.46 36.45 12.66
C TYR A 8 1.37 36.20 13.88
N GLU A 9 2.08 35.08 13.92
CA GLU A 9 3.05 34.78 14.97
C GLU A 9 4.27 35.72 14.94
N GLU A 10 4.75 36.09 13.75
CA GLU A 10 5.77 37.13 13.60
C GLU A 10 5.32 38.51 14.10
N LEU A 11 4.06 38.88 13.84
CA LEU A 11 3.47 40.13 14.34
C LEU A 11 3.35 40.11 15.87
N VAL A 12 2.94 38.99 16.47
CA VAL A 12 2.87 38.84 17.93
C VAL A 12 4.27 39.00 18.55
N ARG A 13 5.30 38.38 17.97
CA ARG A 13 6.69 38.48 18.45
C ARG A 13 7.26 39.90 18.35
N LYS A 14 6.99 40.62 17.26
CA LYS A 14 7.45 42.01 17.08
C LYS A 14 6.79 42.98 18.06
N TRP A 15 5.54 42.76 18.44
CA TRP A 15 4.77 43.67 19.29
C TRP A 15 4.89 43.35 20.79
N ALA A 16 5.18 42.11 21.16
CA ALA A 16 5.46 41.72 22.56
C ALA A 16 6.67 42.45 23.17
N ASN A 17 7.60 42.93 22.33
CA ASN A 17 8.77 43.69 22.76
C ASN A 17 8.51 45.19 23.02
N MET A 18 7.29 45.70 22.75
CA MET A 18 7.04 47.15 22.65
C MET A 18 6.10 47.72 23.73
N SER A 19 5.33 46.89 24.45
CA SER A 19 4.77 47.10 25.82
C SER A 19 3.56 46.20 26.11
N GLY A 20 3.26 45.94 27.38
CA GLY A 20 2.21 45.00 27.83
C GLY A 20 0.76 45.35 27.47
N TYR A 21 0.42 46.62 27.22
CA TYR A 21 -0.96 47.03 26.88
C TYR A 21 -1.39 46.57 25.47
N PHE A 22 -0.45 46.47 24.53
CA PHE A 22 -0.73 45.99 23.17
C PHE A 22 -1.02 44.48 23.10
N SER A 23 -0.60 43.71 24.12
CA SER A 23 -0.85 42.26 24.17
C SER A 23 -2.35 41.92 24.20
N LEU A 24 -3.18 42.76 24.82
CA LEU A 24 -4.63 42.53 24.93
C LEU A 24 -5.34 42.66 23.57
N PHE A 25 -4.96 43.66 22.77
CA PHE A 25 -5.50 43.87 21.43
C PHE A 25 -5.01 42.80 20.44
N VAL A 26 -3.75 42.37 20.58
CA VAL A 26 -3.20 41.26 19.78
C VAL A 26 -3.96 39.97 20.08
N VAL A 27 -4.15 39.60 21.36
CA VAL A 27 -4.94 38.42 21.75
C VAL A 27 -6.38 38.50 21.24
N LEU A 28 -7.00 39.68 21.29
CA LEU A 28 -8.35 39.89 20.77
C LEU A 28 -8.41 39.71 19.24
N ALA A 29 -7.47 40.32 18.49
CA ALA A 29 -7.35 40.14 17.05
C ALA A 29 -7.09 38.68 16.67
N GLY A 30 -6.30 37.95 17.46
CA GLY A 30 -6.07 36.51 17.27
C GLY A 30 -7.33 35.68 17.46
N LYS A 31 -8.15 36.01 18.45
CA LYS A 31 -9.46 35.37 18.65
C LYS A 31 -10.42 35.65 17.48
N ILE A 32 -10.45 36.89 16.97
CA ILE A 32 -11.26 37.27 15.81
C ILE A 32 -10.79 36.52 14.56
N ASN A 33 -9.49 36.49 14.28
CA ASN A 33 -8.92 35.74 13.15
C ASN A 33 -9.21 34.24 13.24
N LYS A 34 -9.07 33.63 14.43
CA LYS A 34 -9.46 32.23 14.65
C LYS A 34 -10.95 32.01 14.41
N GLY A 35 -11.81 32.96 14.79
CA GLY A 35 -13.25 32.93 14.50
C GLY A 35 -13.54 32.99 13.01
N ILE A 36 -12.94 33.92 12.27
CA ILE A 36 -13.07 34.04 10.82
C ILE A 36 -12.56 32.76 10.11
N GLN A 37 -11.39 32.25 10.50
CA GLN A 37 -10.84 31.00 9.98
C GLN A 37 -11.77 29.81 10.25
N TRP A 38 -12.39 29.75 11.43
CA TRP A 38 -13.36 28.70 11.74
C TRP A 38 -14.57 28.78 10.81
N ILE A 39 -15.12 29.97 10.57
CA ILE A 39 -16.24 30.17 9.62
C ILE A 39 -15.81 29.75 8.22
N LEU A 40 -14.68 30.23 7.73
CA LEU A 40 -14.18 29.89 6.39
C LEU A 40 -13.92 28.38 6.22
N LYS A 41 -13.35 27.71 7.23
CA LYS A 41 -13.20 26.25 7.23
C LYS A 41 -14.56 25.54 7.15
N LYS A 42 -15.57 26.02 7.87
CA LYS A 42 -16.92 25.44 7.80
C LYS A 42 -17.56 25.62 6.43
N THR A 43 -17.47 26.82 5.85
CA THR A 43 -17.97 27.09 4.50
C THR A 43 -17.26 26.23 3.47
N TYR A 44 -15.93 26.13 3.54
CA TYR A 44 -15.13 25.28 2.66
C TYR A 44 -15.57 23.81 2.73
N ILE A 45 -15.74 23.26 3.94
CA ILE A 45 -16.20 21.87 4.12
C ILE A 45 -17.58 21.65 3.50
N VAL A 46 -18.52 22.58 3.69
CA VAL A 46 -19.88 22.44 3.15
C VAL A 46 -19.87 22.49 1.62
N VAL A 47 -19.21 23.50 1.04
CA VAL A 47 -19.15 23.69 -0.42
C VAL A 47 -18.44 22.51 -1.08
N ASN A 48 -17.26 22.13 -0.58
CA ASN A 48 -16.47 21.07 -1.20
C ASN A 48 -17.16 19.70 -1.08
N LYS A 49 -17.81 19.40 0.05
CA LYS A 49 -18.57 18.15 0.20
C LYS A 49 -19.74 18.05 -0.79
N ASN A 50 -20.45 19.16 -1.02
CA ASN A 50 -21.54 19.21 -2.01
C ASN A 50 -21.00 19.08 -3.43
N TYR A 51 -19.89 19.76 -3.75
CA TYR A 51 -19.21 19.65 -5.04
C TYR A 51 -18.79 18.21 -5.34
N LEU A 52 -18.17 17.51 -4.37
CA LEU A 52 -17.77 16.12 -4.53
C LEU A 52 -18.97 15.16 -4.61
N GLY A 53 -20.06 15.46 -3.89
CA GLY A 53 -21.33 14.76 -4.07
C GLY A 53 -21.90 14.87 -5.47
N LEU A 54 -21.89 16.08 -6.03
CA LEU A 54 -22.30 16.32 -7.41
C LEU A 54 -21.38 15.61 -8.41
N SER A 55 -20.06 15.64 -8.20
CA SER A 55 -19.08 14.93 -9.02
C SER A 55 -19.40 13.44 -9.15
N ARG A 56 -19.73 12.78 -8.02
CA ARG A 56 -20.13 11.36 -8.03
C ARG A 56 -21.43 11.12 -8.82
N GLU A 57 -22.43 11.98 -8.67
CA GLU A 57 -23.66 11.86 -9.48
C GLU A 57 -23.41 12.10 -10.96
N MET A 58 -22.52 13.02 -11.34
CA MET A 58 -22.13 13.24 -12.74
C MET A 58 -21.46 11.99 -13.34
N GLU A 59 -20.65 11.28 -12.57
CA GLU A 59 -20.03 10.04 -13.02
C GLU A 59 -21.06 8.92 -13.25
N PHE A 60 -22.01 8.77 -12.34
CA PHE A 60 -23.13 7.85 -12.54
C PHE A 60 -24.00 8.22 -13.76
N HIS A 61 -24.25 9.50 -14.01
CA HIS A 61 -24.97 9.94 -15.20
C HIS A 61 -24.17 9.69 -16.48
N ALA A 62 -22.86 9.89 -16.47
CA ALA A 62 -22.01 9.57 -17.62
C ALA A 62 -22.04 8.07 -17.95
N ASP A 63 -22.00 7.22 -16.92
CA ASP A 63 -22.15 5.78 -17.05
C ASP A 63 -23.51 5.39 -17.63
N GLU A 64 -24.59 6.01 -17.15
CA GLU A 64 -25.95 5.77 -17.64
C GLU A 64 -26.12 6.20 -19.11
N ILE A 65 -25.57 7.35 -19.49
CA ILE A 65 -25.57 7.81 -20.89
C ILE A 65 -24.79 6.84 -21.77
N ALA A 66 -23.60 6.42 -21.36
CA ALA A 66 -22.80 5.43 -22.11
C ALA A 66 -23.57 4.11 -22.27
N ALA A 67 -24.15 3.60 -21.18
CA ALA A 67 -24.94 2.37 -21.19
C ALA A 67 -26.19 2.48 -22.07
N SER A 68 -26.81 3.66 -22.17
CA SER A 68 -27.96 3.88 -23.06
C SER A 68 -27.63 3.70 -24.55
N VAL A 69 -26.36 3.84 -24.93
CA VAL A 69 -25.88 3.68 -26.31
C VAL A 69 -25.36 2.26 -26.56
N THR A 70 -24.57 1.71 -25.64
CA THR A 70 -23.84 0.44 -25.87
C THR A 70 -24.38 -0.74 -25.07
N GLY A 71 -25.43 -0.56 -24.28
CA GLY A 71 -25.76 -1.45 -23.18
C GLY A 71 -24.73 -1.35 -22.04
N TYR A 72 -25.06 -1.93 -20.87
CA TYR A 72 -24.21 -1.80 -19.69
C TYR A 72 -23.00 -2.77 -19.66
N GLU A 73 -23.08 -3.91 -20.35
CA GLU A 73 -22.06 -4.98 -20.26
C GLU A 73 -20.65 -4.55 -20.71
N PRO A 74 -20.45 -3.83 -21.83
CA PRO A 74 -19.10 -3.38 -22.22
C PRO A 74 -18.44 -2.48 -21.16
N LEU A 75 -19.20 -1.54 -20.59
CA LEU A 75 -18.68 -0.63 -19.56
C LEU A 75 -18.41 -1.37 -18.24
N LYS A 76 -19.29 -2.29 -17.84
CA LYS A 76 -19.06 -3.17 -16.69
C LYS A 76 -17.75 -3.95 -16.83
N LYS A 77 -17.51 -4.60 -17.97
CA LYS A 77 -16.25 -5.33 -18.23
C LYS A 77 -15.03 -4.40 -18.23
N SER A 78 -15.17 -3.18 -18.75
CA SER A 78 -14.10 -2.17 -18.70
C SER A 78 -13.78 -1.74 -17.27
N LEU A 79 -14.81 -1.50 -16.44
CA LEU A 79 -14.63 -1.11 -15.04
C LEU A 79 -13.98 -2.23 -14.22
N LEU A 80 -14.36 -3.49 -14.50
CA LEU A 80 -13.76 -4.65 -13.83
C LEU A 80 -12.26 -4.80 -14.12
N ARG A 81 -11.80 -4.38 -15.30
CA ARG A 81 -10.39 -4.40 -15.71
C ARG A 81 -9.58 -3.17 -15.30
N MET A 82 -10.23 -2.09 -14.88
CA MET A 82 -9.58 -0.79 -14.69
C MET A 82 -8.44 -0.86 -13.67
N GLY A 83 -8.66 -1.53 -12.53
CA GLY A 83 -7.63 -1.69 -11.50
C GLY A 83 -6.39 -2.43 -12.03
N LEU A 84 -6.60 -3.56 -12.73
CA LEU A 84 -5.50 -4.31 -13.35
C LEU A 84 -4.76 -3.47 -14.40
N ALA A 85 -5.48 -2.71 -15.22
CA ALA A 85 -4.89 -1.87 -16.24
C ALA A 85 -4.04 -0.73 -15.64
N ASP A 86 -4.53 -0.09 -14.57
CA ASP A 86 -3.82 0.97 -13.84
C ASP A 86 -2.57 0.43 -13.13
N THR A 87 -2.70 -0.66 -12.38
CA THR A 87 -1.54 -1.32 -11.73
C THR A 87 -0.50 -1.76 -12.76
N SER A 88 -0.92 -2.34 -13.88
CA SER A 88 -0.01 -2.75 -14.94
C SER A 88 0.73 -1.56 -15.55
N PHE A 89 0.03 -0.43 -15.76
CA PHE A 89 0.66 0.78 -16.28
C PHE A 89 1.68 1.35 -15.28
N ASN A 90 1.30 1.46 -14.01
CA ASN A 90 2.19 1.92 -12.94
C ASN A 90 3.43 1.02 -12.80
N ASN A 91 3.28 -0.30 -12.94
CA ASN A 91 4.40 -1.24 -12.94
C ASN A 91 5.36 -1.00 -14.11
N VAL A 92 4.84 -0.74 -15.32
CA VAL A 92 5.66 -0.36 -16.47
C VAL A 92 6.41 0.95 -16.21
N LEU A 93 5.73 1.97 -15.67
CA LEU A 93 6.37 3.24 -15.34
C LEU A 93 7.45 3.09 -14.27
N ASN A 94 7.19 2.30 -13.23
CA ASN A 94 8.15 2.03 -12.16
C ASN A 94 9.38 1.28 -12.69
N PHE A 95 9.19 0.33 -13.59
CA PHE A 95 10.29 -0.32 -14.29
C PHE A 95 11.14 0.72 -15.04
N TYR A 96 10.54 1.58 -15.86
CA TYR A 96 11.33 2.57 -16.59
C TYR A 96 11.96 3.64 -15.70
N ASN A 97 11.32 3.99 -14.58
CA ASN A 97 11.91 4.88 -13.56
C ASN A 97 13.19 4.29 -12.97
N SER A 98 13.25 2.98 -12.73
CA SER A 98 14.47 2.33 -12.22
C SER A 98 15.58 2.23 -13.27
N LYS A 99 15.24 2.38 -14.56
CA LYS A 99 16.20 2.34 -15.69
C LYS A 99 16.63 3.72 -16.21
N ILE A 100 16.22 4.82 -15.54
CA ILE A 100 16.62 6.18 -15.94
C ILE A 100 18.14 6.34 -15.90
N SER A 101 18.82 5.84 -14.86
CA SER A 101 20.28 5.89 -14.73
C SER A 101 21.01 5.12 -15.85
N ASP A 102 20.36 4.08 -16.38
CA ASP A 102 20.89 3.27 -17.48
C ASP A 102 20.62 3.89 -18.86
N ASN A 103 19.92 5.03 -18.90
CA ASN A 103 19.48 5.73 -20.09
C ASN A 103 18.55 4.89 -20.98
N ILE A 104 17.68 4.08 -20.37
CA ILE A 104 16.75 3.21 -21.11
C ILE A 104 15.34 3.81 -21.12
N LYS A 105 14.66 3.74 -22.27
CA LYS A 105 13.23 4.06 -22.41
C LYS A 105 12.47 2.99 -23.20
N SER A 106 11.14 3.02 -23.09
CA SER A 106 10.26 2.18 -23.90
C SER A 106 10.18 2.66 -25.35
N VAL A 107 10.05 1.70 -26.28
CA VAL A 107 9.59 1.97 -27.65
C VAL A 107 8.09 2.26 -27.68
N ASN A 108 7.30 1.56 -26.85
CA ASN A 108 5.84 1.66 -26.81
C ASN A 108 5.30 1.19 -25.45
N VAL A 109 5.00 2.13 -24.55
CA VAL A 109 4.55 1.80 -23.18
C VAL A 109 3.21 1.08 -23.14
N PHE A 110 2.36 1.24 -24.16
CA PHE A 110 1.06 0.57 -24.22
C PHE A 110 1.20 -0.91 -24.59
N HIS A 111 2.19 -1.25 -25.41
CA HIS A 111 2.52 -2.63 -25.71
C HIS A 111 3.11 -3.32 -24.48
N ASP A 112 4.02 -2.64 -23.77
CA ASP A 112 4.59 -3.12 -22.50
C ASP A 112 3.50 -3.30 -21.44
N GLN A 113 2.57 -2.35 -21.31
CA GLN A 113 1.40 -2.45 -20.43
C GLN A 113 0.54 -3.67 -20.77
N SER A 114 0.26 -3.90 -22.06
CA SER A 114 -0.54 -5.05 -22.49
C SER A 114 0.17 -6.38 -22.17
N ALA A 115 1.49 -6.42 -22.30
CA ALA A 115 2.30 -7.58 -21.91
C ALA A 115 2.24 -7.83 -20.40
N VAL A 116 2.34 -6.79 -19.58
CA VAL A 116 2.19 -6.87 -18.12
C VAL A 116 0.78 -7.31 -17.71
N ILE A 117 -0.28 -6.78 -18.34
CA ILE A 117 -1.67 -7.21 -18.08
C ILE A 117 -1.81 -8.71 -18.31
N ASN A 118 -1.30 -9.23 -19.43
CA ASN A 118 -1.39 -10.64 -19.75
C ASN A 118 -0.54 -11.51 -18.83
N PHE A 119 0.66 -11.05 -18.45
CA PHE A 119 1.50 -11.75 -17.48
C PHE A 119 0.83 -11.82 -16.11
N ILE A 120 0.29 -10.70 -15.60
CA ILE A 120 -0.43 -10.68 -14.32
C ILE A 120 -1.68 -11.55 -14.39
N ALA A 121 -2.38 -11.57 -15.52
CA ALA A 121 -3.52 -12.47 -15.72
C ALA A 121 -3.10 -13.95 -15.65
N ASP A 122 -1.99 -14.32 -16.29
CA ASP A 122 -1.46 -15.68 -16.29
C ASP A 122 -1.07 -16.16 -14.88
N ILE A 123 -0.29 -15.36 -14.14
CA ILE A 123 0.13 -15.73 -12.77
C ILE A 123 -1.04 -15.80 -11.79
N ASN A 124 -2.13 -15.08 -12.04
CA ASN A 124 -3.35 -15.11 -11.22
C ASN A 124 -4.39 -16.12 -11.73
N GLY A 125 -4.10 -16.86 -12.81
CA GLY A 125 -5.02 -17.85 -13.39
C GLY A 125 -6.29 -17.22 -14.00
N LEU A 126 -6.24 -15.95 -14.40
CA LEU A 126 -7.37 -15.26 -15.01
C LEU A 126 -7.58 -15.73 -16.45
N THR A 127 -8.81 -16.11 -16.79
CA THR A 127 -9.15 -16.49 -18.16
C THR A 127 -9.13 -15.28 -19.08
N LEU A 128 -8.63 -15.45 -20.31
CA LEU A 128 -8.66 -14.40 -21.32
C LEU A 128 -9.87 -14.58 -22.25
N THR A 129 -10.65 -13.52 -22.44
CA THR A 129 -11.69 -13.44 -23.47
C THR A 129 -11.31 -12.33 -24.44
N ASN A 130 -11.16 -12.66 -25.73
CA ASN A 130 -10.76 -11.71 -26.78
C ASN A 130 -9.47 -10.95 -26.44
N GLN A 131 -8.46 -11.67 -25.94
CA GLN A 131 -7.15 -11.13 -25.53
C GLN A 131 -7.17 -10.18 -24.32
N LEU A 132 -8.29 -10.11 -23.59
CA LEU A 132 -8.41 -9.31 -22.37
C LEU A 132 -8.77 -10.20 -21.17
N PRO A 133 -8.23 -9.94 -19.97
CA PRO A 133 -8.56 -10.70 -18.77
C PRO A 133 -10.05 -10.60 -18.43
N ASP A 134 -10.71 -11.72 -18.17
CA ASP A 134 -12.08 -11.74 -17.67
C ASP A 134 -12.04 -11.72 -16.14
N ILE A 135 -12.27 -10.53 -15.58
CA ILE A 135 -12.20 -10.30 -14.12
C ILE A 135 -13.61 -10.30 -13.58
N LYS A 136 -13.88 -11.19 -12.63
CA LYS A 136 -15.17 -11.21 -11.94
C LYS A 136 -15.18 -10.23 -10.77
N LEU A 137 -16.38 -9.79 -10.37
CA LEU A 137 -16.50 -8.88 -9.22
C LEU A 137 -15.99 -9.55 -7.93
N GLU A 138 -16.20 -10.85 -7.81
CA GLU A 138 -15.73 -11.67 -6.69
C GLU A 138 -14.20 -11.75 -6.63
N GLU A 139 -13.51 -11.68 -7.77
CA GLU A 139 -12.05 -11.72 -7.84
C GLU A 139 -11.42 -10.39 -7.40
N GLN A 140 -12.09 -9.26 -7.62
CA GLN A 140 -11.68 -7.98 -7.01
C GLN A 140 -11.74 -8.02 -5.47
N ASN A 141 -12.68 -8.81 -4.94
CA ASN A 141 -12.90 -8.97 -3.51
C ASN A 141 -12.20 -10.20 -2.91
N LYS A 142 -11.58 -11.08 -3.73
CA LYS A 142 -10.91 -12.30 -3.25
C LYS A 142 -9.86 -11.96 -2.20
N TYR A 143 -9.10 -10.89 -2.43
CA TYR A 143 -8.02 -10.44 -1.56
C TYR A 143 -8.42 -9.29 -0.64
N ASN A 144 -9.50 -8.57 -0.97
CA ASN A 144 -10.05 -7.52 -0.10
C ASN A 144 -11.15 -8.10 0.81
N LYS A 145 -10.75 -8.56 2.00
CA LYS A 145 -11.65 -9.08 3.04
C LYS A 145 -12.06 -8.02 4.09
N SER A 146 -11.70 -6.75 3.88
CA SER A 146 -11.99 -5.69 4.84
C SER A 146 -13.51 -5.54 5.02
N ARG A 147 -13.96 -5.49 6.28
CA ARG A 147 -15.36 -5.24 6.62
C ARG A 147 -15.58 -3.77 6.96
N LEU A 148 -14.51 -2.99 7.09
CA LEU A 148 -14.53 -1.58 7.41
C LEU A 148 -14.72 -0.75 6.14
N VAL A 149 -15.83 -0.04 6.07
CA VAL A 149 -16.10 0.92 5.00
C VAL A 149 -16.08 2.32 5.59
N ILE A 150 -15.05 3.08 5.25
CA ILE A 150 -15.00 4.50 5.53
C ILE A 150 -15.45 5.20 4.27
N LYS A 151 -16.69 5.69 4.26
CA LYS A 151 -17.17 6.49 3.14
C LYS A 151 -16.32 7.75 3.04
N ASP A 152 -15.46 7.78 2.03
CA ASP A 152 -14.66 8.96 1.76
C ASP A 152 -15.55 10.06 1.22
N GLN A 153 -15.93 10.98 2.11
CA GLN A 153 -16.70 12.17 1.73
C GLN A 153 -15.88 13.12 0.84
N TRP A 154 -14.58 12.88 0.75
CA TRP A 154 -13.61 13.63 -0.04
C TRP A 154 -13.29 12.98 -1.39
N SER A 155 -13.73 11.74 -1.64
CA SER A 155 -13.56 11.11 -2.95
C SER A 155 -14.47 11.78 -3.98
N SER A 156 -13.88 12.27 -5.06
CA SER A 156 -14.62 12.81 -6.21
C SER A 156 -15.31 11.73 -7.04
N HIS A 157 -14.96 10.45 -6.83
CA HIS A 157 -15.38 9.31 -7.64
C HIS A 157 -16.09 8.25 -6.77
N PRO A 158 -17.20 7.64 -7.25
CA PRO A 158 -17.81 6.48 -6.64
C PRO A 158 -16.93 5.23 -6.83
N THR A 159 -17.17 4.18 -6.04
CA THR A 159 -16.41 2.94 -6.19
C THR A 159 -16.83 2.18 -7.46
N THR A 160 -15.95 1.32 -7.98
CA THR A 160 -16.26 0.42 -9.11
C THR A 160 -17.51 -0.41 -8.85
N GLU A 161 -17.67 -0.93 -7.63
CA GLU A 161 -18.84 -1.70 -7.22
C GLU A 161 -20.12 -0.85 -7.26
N GLU A 162 -20.09 0.38 -6.73
CA GLU A 162 -21.24 1.30 -6.78
C GLU A 162 -21.64 1.60 -8.23
N ARG A 163 -20.66 1.82 -9.12
CA ARG A 163 -20.86 2.09 -10.55
C ARG A 163 -21.48 0.89 -11.26
N ILE A 164 -20.92 -0.31 -11.07
CA ILE A 164 -21.45 -1.57 -11.65
C ILE A 164 -22.87 -1.84 -11.16
N ASN A 165 -23.13 -1.69 -9.87
CA ASN A 165 -24.46 -1.91 -9.29
C ASN A 165 -25.51 -0.93 -9.86
N ARG A 166 -25.14 0.32 -10.10
CA ARG A 166 -26.05 1.30 -10.74
C ARG A 166 -26.22 1.01 -12.23
N LEU A 167 -25.15 0.63 -12.93
CA LEU A 167 -25.19 0.22 -14.34
C LEU A 167 -26.12 -0.96 -14.58
N ILE A 168 -26.04 -2.02 -13.77
CA ILE A 168 -26.93 -3.19 -13.89
C ILE A 168 -28.39 -2.77 -13.71
N LYS A 169 -28.68 -1.86 -12.76
CA LYS A 169 -30.04 -1.36 -12.49
C LYS A 169 -30.64 -0.55 -13.63
N THR A 170 -29.81 -0.01 -14.54
CA THR A 170 -30.33 0.72 -15.72
C THR A 170 -31.11 -0.21 -16.66
N GLY A 171 -30.76 -1.49 -16.71
CA GLY A 171 -31.37 -2.48 -17.61
C GLY A 171 -31.06 -2.27 -19.09
N PHE A 172 -30.18 -1.33 -19.46
CA PHE A 172 -29.85 -1.08 -20.86
C PHE A 172 -29.12 -2.26 -21.50
N SER A 173 -29.67 -2.77 -22.60
CA SER A 173 -29.06 -3.84 -23.39
C SER A 173 -29.01 -3.44 -24.86
N THR A 174 -28.00 -3.93 -25.58
CA THR A 174 -27.86 -3.76 -27.02
C THR A 174 -27.68 -5.12 -27.68
N THR A 175 -28.16 -5.25 -28.92
CA THR A 175 -27.96 -6.44 -29.77
C THR A 175 -26.74 -6.31 -30.68
N ASN A 176 -26.20 -5.10 -30.85
CA ASN A 176 -25.01 -4.83 -31.64
C ASN A 176 -23.77 -4.88 -30.74
N THR A 177 -23.24 -6.09 -30.54
CA THR A 177 -22.00 -6.29 -29.79
C THR A 177 -20.86 -6.61 -30.74
N SER A 178 -19.80 -5.79 -30.73
CA SER A 178 -18.50 -6.17 -31.31
C SER A 178 -17.56 -6.57 -30.18
N ASP A 179 -16.89 -7.70 -30.37
CA ASP A 179 -15.87 -8.23 -29.47
C ASP A 179 -14.45 -7.81 -29.88
N SER A 180 -14.33 -7.00 -30.94
CA SER A 180 -13.05 -6.44 -31.39
C SER A 180 -12.45 -5.51 -30.34
N LEU A 181 -11.14 -5.59 -30.13
CA LEU A 181 -10.40 -4.63 -29.29
C LEU A 181 -10.65 -3.19 -29.77
N ALA A 182 -10.83 -2.27 -28.83
CA ALA A 182 -11.03 -0.84 -29.14
C ALA A 182 -9.87 -0.25 -29.96
N ASN A 183 -8.66 -0.80 -29.84
CA ASN A 183 -7.50 -0.45 -30.66
C ASN A 183 -7.76 -0.58 -32.17
N SER A 184 -8.71 -1.43 -32.60
CA SER A 184 -9.09 -1.59 -34.01
C SER A 184 -9.85 -0.41 -34.60
N ILE A 185 -10.35 0.52 -33.76
CA ILE A 185 -11.04 1.75 -34.22
C ILE A 185 -10.05 2.73 -34.85
N PHE A 186 -8.76 2.64 -34.51
CA PHE A 186 -7.73 3.55 -34.99
C PHE A 186 -7.08 3.04 -36.28
N THR A 187 -6.77 3.96 -37.20
CA THR A 187 -6.13 3.64 -38.49
C THR A 187 -4.71 3.07 -38.33
N ASP A 188 -3.91 3.64 -37.42
CA ASP A 188 -2.55 3.18 -37.09
C ASP A 188 -2.30 3.39 -35.59
N ILE A 189 -2.84 2.48 -34.79
CA ILE A 189 -2.72 2.54 -33.33
C ILE A 189 -1.26 2.46 -32.87
N THR A 190 -0.42 1.67 -33.55
CA THR A 190 0.98 1.49 -33.18
C THR A 190 1.75 2.78 -33.31
N LYS A 191 1.56 3.53 -34.41
CA LYS A 191 2.19 4.84 -34.57
C LYS A 191 1.73 5.84 -33.51
N LEU A 192 0.42 5.90 -33.22
CA LEU A 192 -0.13 6.79 -32.20
C LEU A 192 0.43 6.48 -30.80
N GLN A 193 0.46 5.20 -30.43
CA GLN A 193 1.01 4.75 -29.15
C GLN A 193 2.49 5.10 -28.99
N LYS A 194 3.30 4.92 -30.04
CA LYS A 194 4.72 5.34 -30.05
C LYS A 194 4.86 6.84 -29.86
N GLN A 195 4.07 7.65 -30.57
CA GLN A 195 4.09 9.11 -30.41
C GLN A 195 3.73 9.57 -28.99
N ILE A 196 2.75 8.92 -28.36
CA ILE A 196 2.40 9.20 -26.97
C ILE A 196 3.52 8.74 -26.02
N SER A 197 4.15 7.60 -26.29
CA SER A 197 5.28 7.09 -25.52
C SER A 197 6.45 8.06 -25.58
N ASP A 198 6.82 8.55 -26.77
CA ASP A 198 7.90 9.53 -26.91
C ASP A 198 7.63 10.82 -26.12
N LYS A 199 6.38 11.31 -26.13
CA LYS A 199 5.97 12.47 -25.33
C LYS A 199 6.09 12.23 -23.83
N LEU A 200 5.80 11.01 -23.38
CA LEU A 200 5.91 10.64 -21.96
C LEU A 200 7.38 10.71 -21.48
N PHE A 201 8.32 10.31 -22.33
CA PHE A 201 9.75 10.31 -21.99
C PHE A 201 10.48 11.62 -22.33
N GLU A 202 9.84 12.55 -23.06
CA GLU A 202 10.44 13.82 -23.50
C GLU A 202 10.94 14.69 -22.33
N THR A 203 10.29 14.61 -21.16
CA THR A 203 10.64 15.40 -19.97
C THR A 203 11.64 14.71 -19.05
N VAL A 204 12.01 13.46 -19.33
CA VAL A 204 12.94 12.70 -18.50
C VAL A 204 14.37 13.13 -18.81
N SER A 205 15.15 13.42 -17.75
CA SER A 205 16.56 13.80 -17.88
C SER A 205 17.43 12.55 -17.81
N TYR A 206 18.16 12.30 -18.89
CA TYR A 206 19.10 11.18 -19.02
C TYR A 206 20.54 11.69 -18.98
N GLU A 207 21.45 10.92 -18.37
CA GLU A 207 22.87 11.30 -18.21
C GLU A 207 23.71 10.98 -19.45
N GLY A 208 23.23 10.09 -20.32
CA GLY A 208 23.94 9.57 -21.48
C GLY A 208 23.05 9.30 -22.70
N GLU A 209 23.56 8.52 -23.65
CA GLU A 209 22.85 8.15 -24.86
C GLU A 209 21.63 7.26 -24.55
N ILE A 210 20.45 7.70 -24.99
CA ILE A 210 19.20 7.00 -24.75
C ILE A 210 19.15 5.72 -25.61
N LYS A 211 18.90 4.59 -24.95
CA LYS A 211 18.69 3.29 -25.57
C LYS A 211 17.22 2.89 -25.46
N GLU A 212 16.68 2.38 -26.55
CA GLU A 212 15.34 1.81 -26.55
C GLU A 212 15.43 0.31 -26.26
N ILE A 213 14.59 -0.16 -25.33
CA ILE A 213 14.43 -1.59 -25.08
C ILE A 213 13.27 -2.14 -25.91
N ALA A 214 13.48 -3.29 -26.55
CA ALA A 214 12.39 -4.00 -27.21
C ALA A 214 11.43 -4.60 -26.18
N SER A 215 10.13 -4.55 -26.46
CA SER A 215 9.10 -5.03 -25.51
C SER A 215 9.27 -6.48 -25.06
N THR A 216 9.88 -7.35 -25.88
CA THR A 216 10.17 -8.74 -25.48
C THR A 216 11.23 -8.79 -24.39
N SER A 217 12.32 -8.04 -24.55
CA SER A 217 13.38 -7.93 -23.54
C SER A 217 12.89 -7.26 -22.27
N PHE A 218 12.05 -6.22 -22.40
CA PHE A 218 11.35 -5.62 -21.26
C PHE A 218 10.56 -6.67 -20.47
N LEU A 219 9.73 -7.47 -21.15
CA LEU A 219 8.88 -8.45 -20.47
C LEU A 219 9.70 -9.53 -19.78
N ASP A 220 10.80 -9.99 -20.38
CA ASP A 220 11.68 -10.99 -19.79
C ASP A 220 12.36 -10.46 -18.52
N GLU A 221 12.89 -9.23 -18.55
CA GLU A 221 13.44 -8.57 -17.36
C GLU A 221 12.36 -8.37 -16.29
N PHE A 222 11.18 -7.86 -16.67
CA PHE A 222 10.07 -7.62 -15.75
C PHE A 222 9.61 -8.91 -15.07
N LYS A 223 9.48 -10.00 -15.82
CA LYS A 223 9.12 -11.32 -15.28
C LYS A 223 10.18 -11.83 -14.32
N ASN A 224 11.46 -11.71 -14.69
CA ASN A 224 12.55 -12.14 -13.83
C ASN A 224 12.56 -11.37 -12.49
N ASP A 225 12.45 -10.05 -12.55
CA ASP A 225 12.39 -9.20 -11.36
C ASP A 225 11.17 -9.52 -10.50
N THR A 226 10.01 -9.78 -11.12
CA THR A 226 8.80 -10.17 -10.39
C THR A 226 8.95 -11.54 -9.73
N LEU A 227 9.42 -12.54 -10.46
CA LEU A 227 9.50 -13.94 -9.99
C LEU A 227 10.59 -14.14 -8.93
N ILE A 228 11.72 -13.42 -9.02
CA ILE A 228 12.77 -13.48 -7.99
C ILE A 228 12.26 -12.93 -6.64
N ASN A 229 11.38 -11.94 -6.69
CA ASN A 229 10.80 -11.31 -5.51
C ASN A 229 9.43 -11.88 -5.11
N SER A 230 9.06 -13.05 -5.63
CA SER A 230 7.79 -13.72 -5.35
C SER A 230 8.01 -15.10 -4.76
N PHE A 231 7.08 -15.54 -3.91
CA PHE A 231 7.04 -16.92 -3.48
C PHE A 231 6.57 -17.84 -4.62
N SER A 232 6.99 -19.10 -4.56
CA SER A 232 6.54 -20.11 -5.53
C SER A 232 5.03 -20.34 -5.45
N ASN A 233 4.39 -20.49 -6.61
CA ASN A 233 2.96 -20.75 -6.74
C ASN A 233 2.49 -22.01 -5.98
N ILE A 234 3.41 -22.91 -5.61
CA ILE A 234 3.10 -24.09 -4.78
C ILE A 234 2.51 -23.73 -3.41
N TYR A 235 2.73 -22.50 -2.93
CA TYR A 235 2.21 -22.01 -1.66
C TYR A 235 0.83 -21.34 -1.78
N ASN A 236 0.27 -21.24 -2.99
CA ASN A 236 -1.04 -20.64 -3.26
C ASN A 236 -1.24 -19.24 -2.60
N GLY A 237 -0.17 -18.45 -2.52
CA GLY A 237 -0.17 -17.12 -1.92
C GLY A 237 -0.33 -17.07 -0.39
N TYR A 238 -0.19 -18.21 0.30
CA TYR A 238 -0.37 -18.33 1.75
C TYR A 238 0.60 -17.47 2.57
N TYR A 239 1.80 -17.21 2.04
CA TYR A 239 2.85 -16.42 2.68
C TYR A 239 3.00 -15.00 2.10
N ASP A 240 2.16 -14.59 1.14
CA ASP A 240 2.31 -13.30 0.45
C ASP A 240 2.15 -12.08 1.37
N ASN A 241 1.38 -12.24 2.45
CA ASN A 241 1.05 -11.15 3.39
C ASN A 241 1.43 -11.48 4.84
N LYS A 242 2.18 -12.56 5.08
CA LYS A 242 2.60 -12.96 6.43
C LYS A 242 3.89 -13.76 6.44
N ASN A 243 4.58 -13.69 7.56
CA ASN A 243 5.62 -14.64 7.95
C ASN A 243 5.01 -15.89 8.60
N PRO A 244 5.73 -17.03 8.65
CA PRO A 244 5.39 -18.15 9.53
C PRO A 244 5.29 -17.68 10.99
N GLN A 245 4.23 -18.06 11.70
CA GLN A 245 4.09 -17.69 13.11
C GLN A 245 5.07 -18.46 14.00
N ILE A 246 5.49 -17.85 15.11
CA ILE A 246 6.40 -18.48 16.07
C ILE A 246 5.66 -19.58 16.87
N PHE A 247 6.18 -20.80 16.81
CA PHE A 247 5.71 -21.96 17.58
C PHE A 247 6.88 -22.77 18.13
N ASP A 248 6.58 -23.70 19.03
CA ASP A 248 7.58 -24.60 19.61
C ASP A 248 7.92 -25.72 18.62
N LEU A 249 9.16 -25.73 18.13
CA LEU A 249 9.68 -26.73 17.19
C LEU A 249 9.88 -28.12 17.85
N SER A 250 9.86 -28.18 19.18
CA SER A 250 10.09 -29.39 19.98
C SER A 250 8.80 -30.10 20.42
N ASN A 251 7.65 -29.42 20.33
CA ASN A 251 6.36 -30.07 20.57
C ASN A 251 6.08 -31.04 19.43
N GLY A 252 6.12 -32.33 19.74
CA GLY A 252 5.86 -33.42 18.79
C GLY A 252 4.41 -33.90 18.84
N GLU A 253 3.44 -33.00 18.61
CA GLU A 253 2.07 -33.46 18.37
C GLU A 253 2.01 -34.12 16.99
N SER A 254 2.39 -35.40 16.96
CA SER A 254 2.47 -36.19 15.74
C SER A 254 1.09 -36.29 15.09
N ASN A 255 0.87 -35.48 14.05
CA ASN A 255 -0.32 -35.60 13.23
C ASN A 255 -0.27 -36.95 12.49
N SER A 256 -1.22 -37.82 12.82
CA SER A 256 -1.32 -39.18 12.31
C SER A 256 -1.91 -39.26 10.89
N GLY A 257 -2.31 -38.12 10.31
CA GLY A 257 -2.89 -38.02 8.98
C GLY A 257 -1.83 -37.75 7.91
N ILE A 258 -1.94 -38.42 6.77
CA ILE A 258 -1.16 -38.09 5.58
C ILE A 258 -1.69 -36.74 5.06
N LEU A 259 -1.03 -35.65 5.43
CA LEU A 259 -1.31 -34.33 4.87
C LEU A 259 -0.68 -34.20 3.49
N THR A 260 -1.37 -33.51 2.60
CA THR A 260 -0.92 -33.19 1.25
C THR A 260 -0.63 -31.69 1.10
N MET A 261 0.16 -31.31 0.09
CA MET A 261 0.40 -29.89 -0.22
C MET A 261 -0.91 -29.14 -0.47
N ASP A 262 -1.85 -29.75 -1.19
CA ASP A 262 -3.14 -29.15 -1.53
C ASP A 262 -4.01 -28.88 -0.30
N GLU A 263 -3.87 -29.67 0.77
CA GLU A 263 -4.59 -29.45 2.04
C GLU A 263 -3.94 -28.34 2.88
N LEU A 264 -2.60 -28.27 2.88
CA LEU A 264 -1.82 -27.28 3.65
C LEU A 264 -1.94 -25.86 3.08
N PHE A 265 -2.06 -25.76 1.75
CA PHE A 265 -2.16 -24.51 0.98
C PHE A 265 -3.51 -24.38 0.25
N SER A 266 -4.55 -25.01 0.77
CA SER A 266 -5.89 -24.95 0.20
C SER A 266 -6.46 -23.53 0.18
N ASP A 267 -7.45 -23.28 -0.68
CA ASP A 267 -8.17 -22.00 -0.70
C ASP A 267 -8.76 -21.64 0.66
N GLU A 268 -9.16 -22.63 1.47
CA GLU A 268 -9.61 -22.41 2.85
C GLU A 268 -8.49 -21.86 3.74
N LYS A 269 -7.27 -22.41 3.66
CA LYS A 269 -6.13 -21.93 4.45
C LYS A 269 -5.69 -20.55 4.02
N VAL A 270 -5.71 -20.28 2.72
CA VAL A 270 -5.41 -18.95 2.17
C VAL A 270 -6.47 -17.94 2.59
N ASP A 271 -7.76 -18.27 2.52
CA ASP A 271 -8.86 -17.40 2.94
C ASP A 271 -8.76 -17.01 4.44
N LEU A 272 -8.34 -17.95 5.30
CA LEU A 272 -8.06 -17.66 6.70
C LEU A 272 -6.99 -16.57 6.87
N VAL A 273 -5.89 -16.64 6.10
CA VAL A 273 -4.80 -15.65 6.14
C VAL A 273 -5.28 -14.28 5.68
N TYR A 274 -5.93 -14.22 4.52
CA TYR A 274 -6.43 -12.94 3.99
C TYR A 274 -7.51 -12.31 4.90
N THR A 275 -8.34 -13.14 5.54
CA THR A 275 -9.31 -12.67 6.53
C THR A 275 -8.63 -12.10 7.77
N ALA A 276 -7.62 -12.79 8.31
CA ALA A 276 -6.85 -12.29 9.45
C ALA A 276 -6.12 -10.99 9.12
N PHE A 277 -5.48 -10.92 7.95
CA PHE A 277 -4.78 -9.73 7.48
C PHE A 277 -5.72 -8.53 7.32
N ALA A 278 -6.87 -8.72 6.68
CA ALA A 278 -7.86 -7.66 6.54
C ALA A 278 -8.43 -7.21 7.90
N LEU A 279 -8.70 -8.15 8.81
CA LEU A 279 -9.17 -7.83 10.16
C LEU A 279 -8.13 -7.04 10.96
N GLN A 280 -6.84 -7.40 10.83
CA GLN A 280 -5.74 -6.65 11.42
C GLN A 280 -5.70 -5.21 10.87
N ASN A 281 -5.79 -5.04 9.55
CA ASN A 281 -5.82 -3.71 8.92
C ASN A 281 -7.05 -2.89 9.34
N ASP A 282 -8.20 -3.52 9.48
CA ASP A 282 -9.42 -2.89 10.01
C ASP A 282 -9.20 -2.39 11.44
N ILE A 283 -8.59 -3.22 12.30
CA ILE A 283 -8.27 -2.85 13.69
C ILE A 283 -7.29 -1.69 13.73
N GLU A 284 -6.23 -1.69 12.93
CA GLU A 284 -5.27 -0.57 12.86
C GLU A 284 -5.94 0.72 12.39
N THR A 285 -6.78 0.64 11.35
CA THR A 285 -7.54 1.80 10.88
C THR A 285 -8.49 2.33 11.96
N LEU A 286 -9.18 1.45 12.68
CA LEU A 286 -10.02 1.82 13.82
C LEU A 286 -9.23 2.46 14.96
N LYS A 287 -7.99 2.00 15.22
CA LYS A 287 -7.08 2.64 16.19
C LYS A 287 -6.76 4.06 15.77
N SER A 288 -6.40 4.30 14.51
CA SER A 288 -6.18 5.67 14.00
C SER A 288 -7.43 6.56 14.12
N ILE A 289 -8.64 6.01 13.93
CA ILE A 289 -9.89 6.73 14.20
C ILE A 289 -10.05 7.06 15.69
N SER A 290 -9.77 6.08 16.57
CA SER A 290 -9.84 6.24 18.03
C SER A 290 -8.86 7.30 18.54
N ASN A 291 -7.63 7.27 18.02
CA ASN A 291 -6.54 8.19 18.35
C ASN A 291 -6.71 9.58 17.71
N LYS A 292 -7.71 9.76 16.84
CA LYS A 292 -7.96 10.99 16.06
C LYS A 292 -6.87 11.35 15.06
N GLU A 293 -6.03 10.40 14.69
CA GLU A 293 -5.12 10.50 13.54
C GLU A 293 -5.94 10.54 12.25
N LEU A 294 -7.00 9.72 12.18
CA LEU A 294 -7.97 9.71 11.08
C LEU A 294 -9.28 10.38 11.50
N LEU A 295 -9.55 11.57 10.97
CA LEU A 295 -10.71 12.39 11.35
C LEU A 295 -11.99 12.02 10.58
N VAL A 296 -12.74 11.05 11.09
CA VAL A 296 -14.06 10.67 10.55
C VAL A 296 -15.19 10.87 11.57
N LYS A 297 -16.40 11.18 11.09
CA LYS A 297 -17.60 11.31 11.96
C LYS A 297 -18.25 9.96 12.22
N THR A 298 -18.35 9.15 11.18
CA THR A 298 -18.97 7.83 11.17
C THR A 298 -18.21 6.94 10.20
N PHE A 299 -18.24 5.65 10.45
CA PHE A 299 -17.75 4.61 9.56
C PHE A 299 -18.76 3.47 9.59
N ASP A 300 -18.77 2.63 8.56
CA ASP A 300 -19.60 1.45 8.49
C ASP A 300 -18.70 0.22 8.73
N TYR A 301 -19.17 -0.75 9.51
CA TYR A 301 -18.48 -2.02 9.72
C TYR A 301 -19.47 -3.15 9.55
N ASN A 302 -19.21 -4.05 8.60
CA ASN A 302 -20.11 -5.15 8.25
C ASN A 302 -21.56 -4.68 7.99
N GLY A 303 -21.71 -3.56 7.28
CA GLY A 303 -23.01 -2.94 6.95
C GLY A 303 -23.67 -2.15 8.10
N ILE A 304 -23.10 -2.14 9.31
CA ILE A 304 -23.63 -1.39 10.46
C ILE A 304 -22.90 -0.06 10.59
N LYS A 305 -23.65 1.05 10.73
CA LYS A 305 -23.08 2.39 10.89
C LYS A 305 -22.70 2.69 12.34
N TYR A 306 -21.43 3.06 12.56
CA TYR A 306 -20.87 3.45 13.85
C TYR A 306 -20.50 4.94 13.88
N LYS A 307 -20.55 5.55 15.07
CA LYS A 307 -19.92 6.86 15.33
C LYS A 307 -18.45 6.64 15.65
N SER A 308 -17.58 7.58 15.28
CA SER A 308 -16.13 7.48 15.55
C SER A 308 -15.78 7.20 17.01
N LYS A 309 -16.54 7.74 17.98
CA LYS A 309 -16.35 7.45 19.41
C LYS A 309 -16.58 5.98 19.81
N LYS A 310 -17.14 5.14 18.94
CA LYS A 310 -17.39 3.71 19.17
C LYS A 310 -16.27 2.82 18.61
N SER A 311 -15.27 3.38 17.91
CA SER A 311 -14.12 2.64 17.38
C SER A 311 -13.41 1.82 18.47
N GLY A 312 -13.11 2.43 19.62
CA GLY A 312 -12.49 1.73 20.75
C GLY A 312 -13.25 0.49 21.21
N LYS A 313 -14.59 0.58 21.32
CA LYS A 313 -15.42 -0.58 21.71
C LYS A 313 -15.38 -1.69 20.65
N LEU A 314 -15.46 -1.31 19.38
CA LEU A 314 -15.43 -2.26 18.28
C LEU A 314 -14.07 -2.97 18.20
N ILE A 315 -12.96 -2.26 18.43
CA ILE A 315 -11.62 -2.88 18.50
C ILE A 315 -11.59 -4.00 19.55
N GLU A 316 -12.12 -3.76 20.75
CA GLU A 316 -12.17 -4.79 21.80
C GLU A 316 -13.08 -5.98 21.43
N GLU A 317 -14.09 -5.78 20.59
CA GLU A 317 -14.94 -6.86 20.08
C GLU A 317 -14.25 -7.69 18.97
N LEU A 318 -13.34 -7.07 18.20
CA LEU A 318 -12.66 -7.70 17.06
C LEU A 318 -11.36 -8.41 17.43
N LYS A 319 -10.67 -7.99 18.48
CA LYS A 319 -9.40 -8.62 18.93
C LYS A 319 -9.53 -10.13 19.18
N PRO A 320 -10.56 -10.65 19.89
CA PRO A 320 -10.68 -12.09 20.11
C PRO A 320 -10.91 -12.89 18.82
N GLU A 321 -11.59 -12.29 17.83
CA GLU A 321 -11.79 -12.90 16.51
C GLU A 321 -10.45 -13.04 15.78
N LEU A 322 -9.64 -11.98 15.79
CA LEU A 322 -8.31 -12.00 15.20
C LEU A 322 -7.38 -12.99 15.90
N GLU A 323 -7.37 -13.02 17.24
CA GLU A 323 -6.58 -13.98 18.02
C GLU A 323 -6.93 -15.42 17.64
N LYS A 324 -8.22 -15.74 17.52
CA LYS A 324 -8.67 -17.07 17.09
C LYS A 324 -8.19 -17.42 15.68
N LEU A 325 -8.26 -16.47 14.74
CA LEU A 325 -7.76 -16.69 13.37
C LEU A 325 -6.25 -16.93 13.37
N ASN A 326 -5.50 -16.14 14.15
CA ASN A 326 -4.06 -16.30 14.27
C ASN A 326 -3.66 -17.66 14.86
N GLU A 327 -4.37 -18.17 15.87
CA GLU A 327 -4.11 -19.52 16.40
C GLU A 327 -4.38 -20.62 15.36
N LEU A 328 -5.40 -20.47 14.51
CA LEU A 328 -5.65 -21.42 13.40
C LEU A 328 -4.54 -21.36 12.35
N ILE A 329 -4.04 -20.16 12.03
CA ILE A 329 -2.92 -19.95 11.12
C ILE A 329 -1.65 -20.56 11.70
N LYS A 330 -1.36 -20.33 12.98
CA LYS A 330 -0.23 -20.92 13.71
C LYS A 330 -0.23 -22.43 13.65
N LEU A 331 -1.39 -23.05 13.89
CA LEU A 331 -1.55 -24.49 13.80
C LEU A 331 -1.26 -25.01 12.38
N ASN A 332 -1.68 -24.27 11.35
CA ASN A 332 -1.37 -24.64 9.97
C ASN A 332 0.12 -24.45 9.63
N ASP A 333 0.75 -23.37 10.09
CA ASP A 333 2.20 -23.15 9.95
C ASP A 333 3.01 -24.27 10.62
N TYR A 334 2.58 -24.73 11.81
CA TYR A 334 3.17 -25.89 12.48
C TYR A 334 3.02 -27.18 11.64
N LYS A 335 1.81 -27.44 11.09
CA LYS A 335 1.57 -28.59 10.21
C LYS A 335 2.41 -28.56 8.94
N ILE A 336 2.62 -27.38 8.36
CA ILE A 336 3.50 -27.16 7.22
C ILE A 336 4.94 -27.55 7.57
N TYR A 337 5.43 -27.07 8.73
CA TYR A 337 6.75 -27.45 9.25
C TYR A 337 6.88 -28.96 9.45
N GLU A 338 5.93 -29.61 10.12
CA GLU A 338 5.94 -31.07 10.33
C GLU A 338 5.97 -31.83 9.00
N PHE A 339 5.13 -31.42 8.04
CA PHE A 339 5.08 -32.04 6.72
C PHE A 339 6.45 -31.97 6.03
N PHE A 340 7.06 -30.80 5.95
CA PHE A 340 8.36 -30.65 5.29
C PHE A 340 9.50 -31.30 6.08
N LYS A 341 9.44 -31.31 7.41
CA LYS A 341 10.39 -32.07 8.25
C LYS A 341 10.32 -33.56 7.97
N SER A 342 9.11 -34.12 7.84
CA SER A 342 8.93 -35.52 7.45
C SER A 342 9.50 -35.82 6.05
N LYS A 343 9.39 -34.86 5.12
CA LYS A 343 9.97 -34.98 3.77
C LYS A 343 11.49 -34.89 3.75
N GLU A 344 12.08 -34.07 4.62
CA GLU A 344 13.52 -33.98 4.83
C GLU A 344 14.08 -35.31 5.35
N GLN A 345 13.42 -35.87 6.37
CA GLN A 345 13.75 -37.19 6.94
C GLN A 345 13.62 -38.32 5.91
N GLN A 346 12.53 -38.36 5.13
CA GLN A 346 12.33 -39.35 4.06
C GLN A 346 13.41 -39.29 2.97
N GLN A 347 14.01 -38.12 2.75
CA GLN A 347 15.08 -37.91 1.78
C GLN A 347 16.48 -38.14 2.37
N ASN A 348 16.60 -38.54 3.64
CA ASN A 348 17.86 -38.64 4.39
C ASN A 348 18.71 -37.37 4.29
N LYS A 349 18.06 -36.20 4.26
CA LYS A 349 18.74 -34.90 4.28
C LYS A 349 19.14 -34.54 5.72
N PRO A 350 20.21 -33.73 5.92
CA PRO A 350 20.53 -33.20 7.24
C PRO A 350 19.36 -32.34 7.76
N ASP A 351 19.14 -32.30 9.08
CA ASP A 351 18.09 -31.53 9.78
C ASP A 351 18.24 -30.00 9.59
N THR A 352 18.13 -29.55 8.35
CA THR A 352 18.42 -28.19 7.91
C THR A 352 17.20 -27.31 8.10
N LEU A 353 16.01 -27.87 7.90
CA LEU A 353 14.75 -27.15 8.04
C LEU A 353 14.56 -26.61 9.46
N GLU A 354 14.82 -27.43 10.48
CA GLU A 354 14.71 -27.01 11.87
C GLU A 354 15.66 -25.85 12.18
N LYS A 355 16.90 -25.93 11.70
CA LYS A 355 17.88 -24.84 11.85
C LYS A 355 17.41 -23.54 11.18
N LEU A 356 16.87 -23.63 9.96
CA LEU A 356 16.34 -22.46 9.24
C LEU A 356 15.16 -21.81 9.99
N TYR A 357 14.27 -22.61 10.58
CA TYR A 357 13.17 -22.10 11.39
C TYR A 357 13.67 -21.42 12.67
N ILE A 358 14.68 -21.98 13.35
CA ILE A 358 15.29 -21.37 14.53
C ILE A 358 15.89 -20.01 14.16
N GLU A 359 16.73 -19.96 13.12
CA GLU A 359 17.35 -18.71 12.66
C GLU A 359 16.31 -17.67 12.24
N PHE A 360 15.26 -18.11 11.53
CA PHE A 360 14.15 -17.24 11.12
C PHE A 360 13.37 -16.68 12.33
N PHE A 361 12.99 -17.52 13.29
CA PHE A 361 12.27 -17.07 14.49
C PHE A 361 13.10 -16.13 15.36
N GLU A 362 14.42 -16.35 15.44
CA GLU A 362 15.33 -15.41 16.10
C GLU A 362 15.37 -14.06 15.35
N PHE A 363 15.44 -14.09 14.02
CA PHE A 363 15.42 -12.88 13.21
C PHE A 363 14.11 -12.10 13.35
N ASP A 364 12.97 -12.76 13.16
CA ASP A 364 11.62 -12.17 13.21
C ASP A 364 11.34 -11.55 14.58
N LYS A 365 11.67 -12.24 15.67
CA LYS A 365 11.53 -11.72 17.04
C LYS A 365 12.36 -10.45 17.28
N ASN A 366 13.56 -10.37 16.70
CA ASN A 366 14.42 -9.21 16.85
C ASN A 366 14.04 -8.07 15.89
N PHE A 367 13.38 -8.36 14.78
CA PHE A 367 13.01 -7.37 13.77
C PHE A 367 12.18 -6.23 14.36
N ASP A 368 11.09 -6.54 15.07
CA ASP A 368 10.20 -5.53 15.64
C ASP A 368 10.91 -4.61 16.63
N SER A 369 11.81 -5.15 17.46
CA SER A 369 12.60 -4.33 18.38
C SER A 369 13.54 -3.36 17.65
N LYS A 370 14.17 -3.81 16.56
CA LYS A 370 15.06 -2.98 15.74
C LYS A 370 14.27 -1.94 14.95
N TYR A 371 13.15 -2.33 14.36
CA TYR A 371 12.24 -1.44 13.64
C TYR A 371 11.60 -0.38 14.54
N GLY A 372 11.33 -0.72 15.80
CA GLY A 372 10.83 0.20 16.82
C GLY A 372 11.78 1.36 17.09
N ILE A 373 13.10 1.13 17.07
CA ILE A 373 14.12 2.20 17.24
C ILE A 373 14.02 3.21 16.10
N TYR A 374 13.96 2.73 14.86
CA TYR A 374 13.76 3.57 13.67
C TYR A 374 12.46 4.38 13.76
N THR A 375 11.35 3.72 14.09
CA THR A 375 10.03 4.35 14.17
C THR A 375 9.98 5.42 15.26
N ASN A 376 10.57 5.15 16.44
CA ASN A 376 10.68 6.13 17.50
C ASN A 376 11.47 7.38 17.04
N LEU A 377 12.63 7.17 16.40
CA LEU A 377 13.46 8.27 15.92
C LEU A 377 12.71 9.14 14.89
N ILE A 378 12.05 8.53 13.91
CA ILE A 378 11.23 9.24 12.91
C ILE A 378 10.12 10.06 13.57
N ASN A 379 9.41 9.47 14.54
CA ASN A 379 8.36 10.18 15.28
C ASN A 379 8.90 11.37 16.06
N ARG A 380 10.06 11.23 16.70
CA ARG A 380 10.70 12.33 17.43
C ARG A 380 11.26 13.41 16.50
N LEU A 381 11.63 13.05 15.26
CA LEU A 381 12.09 14.01 14.24
C LEU A 381 10.95 14.76 13.53
N GLN A 382 9.68 14.48 13.82
CA GLN A 382 8.55 15.19 13.22
C GLN A 382 8.61 16.71 13.42
N PHE A 383 9.29 17.22 14.47
CA PHE A 383 9.43 18.67 14.66
C PHE A 383 10.22 19.36 13.54
N VAL A 384 11.02 18.63 12.75
CA VAL A 384 11.82 19.19 11.64
C VAL A 384 10.91 19.75 10.54
N SER A 385 9.69 19.24 10.41
CA SER A 385 8.69 19.78 9.48
C SER A 385 7.88 20.96 10.07
N LEU A 386 8.20 21.41 11.28
CA LEU A 386 7.49 22.50 11.96
C LEU A 386 8.35 23.76 12.03
N THR A 387 7.75 24.90 11.71
CA THR A 387 8.37 26.21 11.97
C THR A 387 8.41 26.45 13.48
N THR A 388 9.61 26.44 14.08
CA THR A 388 9.82 26.69 15.50
C THR A 388 11.10 27.50 15.75
N THR A 389 11.34 27.91 17.00
CA THR A 389 12.50 28.76 17.33
C THR A 389 13.79 27.95 17.30
N PHE A 390 14.92 28.58 16.94
CA PHE A 390 16.25 27.93 16.94
C PHE A 390 16.58 27.27 18.29
N ASP A 391 16.22 27.91 19.41
CA ASP A 391 16.44 27.32 20.74
C ASP A 391 15.64 26.04 20.94
N LYS A 392 14.40 26.00 20.43
CA LYS A 392 13.54 24.82 20.53
C LYS A 392 14.02 23.70 19.59
N ILE A 393 14.51 24.04 18.40
CA ILE A 393 15.17 23.10 17.48
C ILE A 393 16.36 22.44 18.18
N LYS A 394 17.28 23.23 18.75
CA LYS A 394 18.45 22.72 19.47
C LYS A 394 18.08 21.86 20.67
N SER A 395 17.07 22.28 21.45
CA SER A 395 16.57 21.49 22.59
C SER A 395 16.03 20.14 22.12
N ASN A 396 15.22 20.10 21.07
CA ASN A 396 14.64 18.86 20.56
C ASN A 396 15.71 17.90 20.02
N PHE A 397 16.73 18.42 19.31
CA PHE A 397 17.86 17.59 18.86
C PHE A 397 18.69 17.03 20.02
N LYS A 398 18.95 17.82 21.07
CA LYS A 398 19.62 17.31 22.28
C LYS A 398 18.84 16.19 22.95
N GLU A 399 17.52 16.28 22.96
CA GLU A 399 16.69 15.20 23.51
C GLU A 399 16.76 13.92 22.66
N ILE A 400 17.12 14.01 21.37
CA ILE A 400 17.22 12.87 20.42
C ILE A 400 18.57 12.13 20.53
N GLU A 401 19.62 12.78 21.04
CA GLU A 401 20.97 12.21 21.16
C GLU A 401 21.03 10.77 21.73
N PRO A 402 20.23 10.38 22.75
CA PRO A 402 20.20 8.99 23.24
C PRO A 402 19.65 7.99 22.22
N ASP A 403 18.62 8.36 21.47
CA ASP A 403 18.02 7.48 20.44
C ASP A 403 18.93 7.35 19.23
N GLU A 404 19.62 8.44 18.86
CA GLU A 404 20.65 8.41 17.83
C GLU A 404 21.79 7.47 18.22
N ALA A 405 22.27 7.55 19.47
CA ALA A 405 23.32 6.67 19.97
C ALA A 405 22.89 5.20 19.94
N LEU A 406 21.64 4.91 20.32
CA LEU A 406 21.06 3.57 20.25
C LEU A 406 21.00 3.06 18.80
N LEU A 407 20.51 3.88 17.87
CA LEU A 407 20.47 3.52 16.45
C LEU A 407 21.87 3.21 15.91
N LYS A 408 22.88 4.01 16.22
CA LYS A 408 24.26 3.77 15.77
C LYS A 408 24.82 2.47 16.32
N SER A 409 24.52 2.12 17.58
CA SER A 409 24.92 0.85 18.18
C SER A 409 24.33 -0.33 17.40
N GLU A 410 23.02 -0.31 17.13
CA GLU A 410 22.34 -1.37 16.37
C GLU A 410 22.81 -1.47 14.91
N LEU A 411 23.06 -0.33 14.25
CA LEU A 411 23.61 -0.31 12.89
C LEU A 411 25.00 -0.97 12.84
N ASN A 412 25.84 -0.77 13.86
CA ASN A 412 27.14 -1.43 13.91
C ASN A 412 27.02 -2.96 14.12
N LEU A 413 26.02 -3.42 14.87
CA LEU A 413 25.71 -4.85 14.99
C LEU A 413 25.26 -5.42 13.64
N LEU A 414 24.35 -4.73 12.94
CA LEU A 414 23.90 -5.14 11.60
C LEU A 414 25.04 -5.19 10.58
N LEU A 415 25.95 -4.21 10.59
CA LEU A 415 27.12 -4.17 9.71
C LEU A 415 28.15 -5.29 9.99
N SER A 416 28.09 -5.87 11.19
CA SER A 416 28.97 -6.95 11.64
C SER A 416 28.32 -8.33 11.53
N ASP A 417 27.02 -8.39 11.20
CA ASP A 417 26.27 -9.63 11.08
C ASP A 417 26.70 -10.40 9.83
N SER A 418 27.17 -11.63 10.02
CA SER A 418 27.60 -12.49 8.93
C SER A 418 26.46 -12.90 7.99
N LEU A 419 25.22 -12.97 8.50
CA LEU A 419 24.05 -13.36 7.71
C LEU A 419 23.65 -12.27 6.71
N LEU A 420 23.93 -11.00 7.00
CA LEU A 420 23.55 -9.86 6.17
C LEU A 420 24.65 -9.42 5.20
N LYS A 421 25.80 -10.10 5.20
CA LYS A 421 26.99 -9.67 4.47
C LYS A 421 26.76 -9.54 2.96
N ASP A 422 25.98 -10.45 2.39
CA ASP A 422 25.73 -10.49 0.94
C ASP A 422 24.61 -9.51 0.54
N GLU A 423 23.74 -9.14 1.48
CA GLU A 423 22.66 -8.15 1.28
C GLU A 423 23.15 -6.70 1.43
N ILE A 424 24.21 -6.46 2.21
CA ILE A 424 24.75 -5.12 2.43
C ILE A 424 25.71 -4.76 1.28
N THR A 425 25.20 -4.02 0.30
CA THR A 425 26.03 -3.49 -0.80
C THR A 425 27.18 -2.63 -0.30
N LEU A 426 28.26 -2.53 -1.09
CA LEU A 426 29.43 -1.75 -0.72
C LEU A 426 29.12 -0.26 -0.51
N GLU A 427 28.19 0.29 -1.30
CA GLU A 427 27.70 1.65 -1.14
C GLU A 427 26.90 1.82 0.16
N LEU A 428 25.96 0.91 0.44
CA LEU A 428 25.15 0.94 1.66
C LEU A 428 26.05 0.83 2.89
N LYS A 429 27.01 -0.10 2.87
CA LYS A 429 28.03 -0.26 3.93
C LYS A 429 28.76 1.05 4.21
N LYS A 430 29.19 1.75 3.16
CA LYS A 430 29.91 3.02 3.29
C LYS A 430 29.02 4.10 3.93
N LYS A 431 27.77 4.25 3.47
CA LYS A 431 26.82 5.23 4.02
C LYS A 431 26.49 4.96 5.49
N LEU A 432 26.19 3.71 5.82
CA LEU A 432 25.86 3.31 7.19
C LEU A 432 27.07 3.48 8.13
N ALA A 433 28.26 3.06 7.70
CA ALA A 433 29.48 3.23 8.50
C ALA A 433 29.86 4.71 8.69
N GLN A 434 29.64 5.55 7.68
CA GLN A 434 29.86 6.99 7.79
C GLN A 434 28.91 7.62 8.82
N PHE A 435 27.63 7.25 8.78
CA PHE A 435 26.66 7.73 9.76
C PHE A 435 26.96 7.22 11.17
N SER A 436 27.28 5.93 11.31
CA SER A 436 27.50 5.30 12.62
C SER A 436 28.77 5.79 13.33
N SER A 437 29.76 6.27 12.57
CA SER A 437 31.02 6.82 13.10
C SER A 437 31.01 8.34 13.31
N ALA A 438 30.09 9.07 12.66
CA ALA A 438 30.00 10.51 12.79
C ALA A 438 29.40 10.91 14.16
N LYS A 439 29.81 12.06 14.69
CA LYS A 439 29.08 12.77 15.74
C LYS A 439 28.35 13.95 15.08
N LEU A 440 27.03 14.00 15.21
CA LEU A 440 26.25 15.11 14.68
C LEU A 440 26.33 16.28 15.67
N ASP A 441 26.66 17.47 15.18
CA ASP A 441 26.65 18.71 15.93
C ASP A 441 25.33 19.46 15.64
N TYR A 442 24.62 19.87 16.70
CA TYR A 442 23.27 20.45 16.64
C TYR A 442 23.21 21.90 17.17
#